data_AF-A0A6H9WR09-F1
#
_entry.id   AF-A0A6H9WR09-F1
#
_cell.length_a   1.000
_cell.length_b   1.000
_cell.length_c   1.000
_cell.angle_alpha   90.00
_cell.angle_beta   90.00
_cell.angle_gamma   90.00
#
_symmetry.space_group_name_H-M   'P 1'
#
loop_
_entity.id
_entity.type
_entity.pdbx_description
1 polymer ?
#
loop_
_entity_poly.entity_id
_entity_poly.type
_entity_poly.pdbx_seq_one_letter_code
_entity_poly.pdbx_strand_id
1 'polypeptide(L)'
;MIALDALLNALWWAIGVAFAAGSLLALWRMVMGPTIVDRMVASDTILTIIICVLGADMVARRHTDSLPLMLILGMTAFIASVAVARYVSRQDTSPDPAEAASLADDSSGEAVEALGDTGQGRVPDDTGAADQSTFSGGSGR
;
A
#
# COMPACT_ATOMS: atom_id res chain seq x y z
N MET A 1 53.15 10.16 22.06
CA MET A 1 52.39 11.41 21.88
C MET A 1 52.14 11.67 20.40
N ILE A 2 53.16 11.98 19.58
CA ILE A 2 53.00 12.27 18.13
C ILE A 2 52.19 11.21 17.35
N ALA A 3 52.43 9.92 17.59
CA ALA A 3 51.68 8.84 16.93
C ALA A 3 50.20 8.75 17.35
N LEU A 4 49.88 9.13 18.60
CA LEU A 4 48.50 9.14 19.10
C LEU A 4 47.73 10.32 18.52
N ASP A 5 48.38 11.49 18.40
CA ASP A 5 47.80 12.68 17.77
C ASP A 5 47.55 12.46 16.27
N ALA A 6 48.48 11.79 15.58
CA ALA A 6 48.30 11.40 14.17
C ALA A 6 47.17 10.38 13.99
N LEU A 7 47.03 9.41 14.90
CA LEU A 7 45.95 8.42 14.88
C LEU A 7 44.58 9.09 15.13
N LEU A 8 44.51 9.98 16.11
CA LEU A 8 43.30 10.77 16.42
C LEU A 8 42.91 11.62 15.20
N ASN A 9 43.86 12.33 14.59
CA ASN A 9 43.57 13.15 13.41
C ASN A 9 43.08 12.29 12.23
N ALA A 10 43.71 11.14 11.97
CA ALA A 10 43.26 10.23 10.92
C ALA A 10 41.83 9.71 11.14
N LEU A 11 41.46 9.44 12.41
CA LEU A 11 40.11 9.03 12.77
C LEU A 11 39.08 10.15 12.49
N TRP A 12 39.41 11.40 12.85
CA TRP A 12 38.57 12.56 12.55
C TRP A 12 38.33 12.75 11.05
N TRP A 13 39.40 12.62 10.24
CA TRP A 13 39.30 12.70 8.79
C TRP A 13 38.49 11.53 8.21
N ALA A 14 38.69 10.31 8.71
CA ALA A 14 37.94 9.14 8.25
C ALA A 14 36.42 9.28 8.52
N ILE A 15 36.04 9.76 9.70
CA ILE A 15 34.64 10.00 10.06
C ILE A 15 34.05 11.11 9.18
N GLY A 16 34.78 12.22 8.98
CA GLY A 16 34.34 13.30 8.11
C GLY A 16 34.11 12.85 6.67
N VAL A 17 35.03 12.04 6.12
CA VAL A 17 34.93 11.49 4.76
C VAL A 17 33.78 10.49 4.65
N ALA A 18 33.58 9.62 5.64
CA ALA A 18 32.47 8.67 5.64
C ALA A 18 31.10 9.38 5.69
N PHE A 19 30.97 10.44 6.49
CA PHE A 19 29.77 11.26 6.55
C PHE A 19 29.54 12.06 5.26
N ALA A 20 30.58 12.66 4.70
CA ALA A 20 30.50 13.38 3.43
C ALA A 20 30.12 12.44 2.28
N ALA A 21 30.72 11.25 2.21
CA ALA A 21 30.40 10.23 1.21
C ALA A 21 28.96 9.73 1.38
N GLY A 22 28.51 9.46 2.61
CA GLY A 22 27.12 9.09 2.89
C GLY A 22 26.11 10.18 2.51
N SER A 23 26.43 11.44 2.81
CA SER A 23 25.62 12.60 2.44
C SER A 23 25.55 12.80 0.92
N LEU A 24 26.68 12.70 0.22
CA LEU A 24 26.72 12.81 -1.25
C LEU A 24 25.97 11.65 -1.93
N LEU A 25 26.06 10.43 -1.40
CA LEU A 25 25.37 9.26 -1.96
C LEU A 25 23.85 9.35 -1.74
N ALA A 26 23.43 9.88 -0.60
CA ALA A 26 22.04 10.21 -0.31
C ALA A 26 21.50 11.32 -1.22
N LEU A 27 22.27 12.40 -1.42
CA LEU A 27 21.95 13.47 -2.38
C LEU A 27 21.90 12.96 -3.82
N TRP A 28 22.78 12.04 -4.21
CA TRP A 28 22.77 11.44 -5.53
C TRP A 28 21.52 10.56 -5.76
N ARG A 29 21.09 9.80 -4.75
CA ARG A 29 19.82 9.06 -4.79
C ARG A 29 18.61 10.00 -4.93
N MET A 30 18.64 11.16 -4.26
CA MET A 30 17.60 12.21 -4.26
C MET A 30 17.31 12.81 -5.65
N VAL A 31 18.34 12.91 -6.50
CA VAL A 31 18.25 13.62 -7.78
C VAL A 31 17.73 12.73 -8.91
N MET A 32 17.71 11.40 -8.74
CA MET A 32 17.36 10.45 -9.81
C MET A 32 15.98 9.79 -9.69
N GLY A 33 15.15 10.13 -8.70
CA GLY A 33 13.81 9.53 -8.56
C GLY A 33 12.65 10.46 -8.98
N PRO A 34 11.93 10.13 -10.09
CA PRO A 34 10.73 10.84 -10.53
C PRO A 34 9.44 10.47 -9.74
N THR A 35 9.53 9.71 -8.65
CA THR A 35 8.36 9.13 -7.93
C THR A 35 8.00 9.93 -6.66
N ILE A 36 6.71 10.04 -6.34
CA ILE A 36 6.22 10.73 -5.13
C ILE A 36 6.80 10.12 -3.84
N VAL A 37 7.04 8.81 -3.84
CA VAL A 37 7.65 8.07 -2.73
C VAL A 37 9.13 8.45 -2.59
N ASP A 38 9.84 8.63 -3.72
CA ASP A 38 11.25 9.03 -3.71
C ASP A 38 11.44 10.44 -3.13
N ARG A 39 10.53 11.38 -3.42
CA ARG A 39 10.56 12.74 -2.82
C ARG A 39 10.34 12.75 -1.30
N MET A 40 9.51 11.85 -0.77
CA MET A 40 9.31 11.72 0.68
C MET A 40 10.52 11.10 1.36
N VAL A 41 11.10 10.04 0.78
CA VAL A 41 12.31 9.37 1.28
C VAL A 41 13.53 10.30 1.20
N ALA A 42 13.63 11.10 0.14
CA ALA A 42 14.62 12.15 -0.03
C ALA A 42 14.63 13.16 1.13
N SER A 43 13.45 13.63 1.53
CA SER A 43 13.30 14.59 2.62
C SER A 43 13.68 13.98 3.98
N ASP A 44 13.32 12.72 4.22
CA ASP A 44 13.69 11.95 5.42
C ASP A 44 15.22 11.75 5.54
N THR A 45 15.87 11.49 4.41
CA THR A 45 17.33 11.31 4.37
C THR A 45 18.07 12.62 4.64
N ILE A 46 17.60 13.76 4.12
CA ILE A 46 18.15 15.09 4.44
C ILE A 46 18.01 15.37 5.94
N LEU A 47 16.85 15.09 6.53
CA LEU A 47 16.64 15.25 7.96
C LEU A 47 17.61 14.41 8.79
N THR A 48 17.85 13.17 8.36
CA THR A 48 18.83 12.25 8.97
C THR A 48 20.27 12.79 8.89
N ILE A 49 20.65 13.39 7.75
CA ILE A 49 21.96 14.04 7.60
C ILE A 49 22.10 15.21 8.57
N ILE A 50 21.05 16.03 8.74
CA ILE A 50 21.05 17.14 9.71
C ILE A 50 21.24 16.62 11.14
N ILE A 51 20.54 15.55 11.53
CA ILE A 51 20.71 14.87 12.83
C ILE A 51 22.16 14.44 13.02
N CYS A 52 22.76 13.86 11.98
CA CYS A 52 24.15 13.40 12.03
C CYS A 52 25.16 14.54 12.16
N VAL A 53 24.95 15.64 11.43
CA VAL A 53 25.78 16.85 11.55
C VAL A 53 25.68 17.42 12.97
N LEU A 54 24.47 17.50 13.54
CA LEU A 54 24.26 17.92 14.93
C LEU A 54 24.95 16.99 15.93
N GLY A 55 24.93 15.68 15.70
CA GLY A 55 25.64 14.71 16.55
C GLY A 55 27.17 14.83 16.44
N ALA A 56 27.71 15.00 15.24
CA ALA A 56 29.13 15.22 15.03
C ALA A 56 29.60 16.54 15.68
N ASP A 57 28.79 17.57 15.55
CA ASP A 57 29.00 18.88 16.16
C ASP A 57 28.94 18.82 17.70
N MET A 58 28.04 18.01 18.26
CA MET A 58 27.95 17.72 19.69
C MET A 58 29.24 17.09 20.23
N VAL A 59 29.78 16.11 19.50
CA VAL A 59 31.06 15.44 19.83
C VAL A 59 32.23 16.41 19.71
N ALA A 60 32.24 17.26 18.67
CA ALA A 60 33.29 18.25 18.45
C ALA A 60 33.30 19.34 19.53
N ARG A 61 32.13 19.84 19.94
CA ARG A 61 32.01 20.93 20.91
C ARG A 61 31.91 20.47 22.37
N ARG A 62 31.81 19.16 22.65
CA ARG A 62 31.63 18.59 24.00
C ARG A 62 30.46 19.19 24.80
N HIS A 63 29.38 19.60 24.12
CA HIS A 63 28.16 20.10 24.75
C HIS A 63 27.00 19.18 24.41
N THR A 64 26.15 18.82 25.37
CA THR A 64 25.03 17.87 25.20
C THR A 64 23.67 18.53 24.96
N ASP A 65 23.65 19.85 24.78
CA ASP A 65 22.40 20.62 24.65
C ASP A 65 21.60 20.29 23.38
N SER A 66 22.25 19.69 22.38
CA SER A 66 21.64 19.23 21.13
C SER A 66 21.06 17.81 21.20
N LEU A 67 21.28 17.06 22.29
CA LEU A 67 20.71 15.71 22.46
C LEU A 67 19.19 15.66 22.33
N PRO A 68 18.41 16.57 22.97
CA PRO A 68 16.95 16.57 22.84
C PRO A 68 16.51 16.83 21.39
N LEU A 69 17.24 17.68 20.67
CA LEU A 69 16.96 17.99 19.26
C LEU A 69 17.18 16.76 18.37
N MET A 70 18.29 16.04 18.53
CA MET A 70 18.51 14.77 17.80
C MET A 70 17.39 13.77 18.08
N LEU A 71 16.93 13.67 19.32
CA LEU A 71 15.88 12.72 19.72
C LEU A 71 14.54 13.05 19.03
N ILE A 72 14.11 14.31 19.07
CA ILE A 72 12.83 14.74 18.47
C ILE A 72 12.90 14.63 16.93
N LEU A 73 14.01 15.03 16.32
CA LEU A 73 14.23 14.92 14.89
C LEU A 73 14.24 13.45 14.43
N GLY A 74 14.87 12.54 15.18
CA GLY A 74 14.90 11.11 14.88
C GLY A 74 13.52 10.45 15.01
N MET A 75 12.75 10.81 16.03
CA MET A 75 11.36 10.35 16.15
C MET A 75 10.51 10.86 14.98
N THR A 76 10.69 12.12 14.59
CA THR A 76 9.94 12.73 13.49
C THR A 76 10.27 12.06 12.15
N ALA A 77 11.54 11.78 11.88
CA ALA A 77 12.01 11.03 10.70
C ALA A 77 11.34 9.64 10.61
N PHE A 78 11.38 8.88 11.71
CA PHE A 78 10.75 7.56 11.77
C PHE A 78 9.24 7.62 11.53
N ILE A 79 8.54 8.56 12.17
CA ILE A 79 7.09 8.75 11.99
C ILE A 79 6.76 9.11 10.54
N ALA A 80 7.56 9.96 9.89
CA ALA A 80 7.40 10.31 8.48
C ALA A 80 7.45 9.05 7.59
N SER A 81 8.46 8.18 7.76
CA SER A 81 8.55 6.94 6.98
C SER A 81 7.37 5.99 7.22
N VAL A 82 6.90 5.85 8.47
CA VAL A 82 5.76 4.97 8.81
C VAL A 82 4.45 5.51 8.21
N ALA A 83 4.24 6.83 8.25
CA ALA A 83 3.06 7.46 7.68
C ALA A 83 2.98 7.23 6.16
N VAL A 84 4.11 7.32 5.47
CA VAL A 84 4.21 7.10 4.02
C VAL A 84 3.94 5.64 3.66
N ALA A 85 4.54 4.69 4.37
CA ALA A 85 4.28 3.26 4.17
C ALA A 85 2.79 2.91 4.37
N ARG A 86 2.14 3.52 5.39
CA ARG A 86 0.71 3.37 5.66
C ARG A 86 -0.17 3.98 4.56
N TYR A 87 0.23 5.11 3.99
CA TYR A 87 -0.52 5.78 2.92
C TYR A 87 -0.43 5.04 1.59
N VAL A 88 0.75 4.50 1.23
CA VAL A 88 0.95 3.70 0.01
C VAL A 88 0.10 2.44 0.05
N SER A 89 0.13 1.69 1.16
CA SER A 89 -0.67 0.46 1.32
C SER A 89 -2.19 0.67 1.20
N ARG A 90 -2.69 1.91 1.34
CA ARG A 90 -4.12 2.23 1.21
C ARG A 90 -4.55 2.44 -0.25
N GLN A 91 -3.62 2.74 -1.15
CA GLN A 91 -3.92 3.01 -2.57
C GLN A 91 -4.06 1.74 -3.41
N ASP A 92 -3.47 0.63 -2.95
CA ASP A 92 -3.56 -0.68 -3.61
C ASP A 92 -4.94 -1.37 -3.41
N THR A 93 -5.85 -0.77 -2.64
CA THR A 93 -7.23 -1.25 -2.44
C THR A 93 -8.24 -0.58 -3.37
N SER A 94 -7.79 -0.07 -4.52
CA SER A 94 -8.70 0.28 -5.62
C SER A 94 -8.79 -0.96 -6.52
N PRO A 95 -9.97 -1.55 -6.75
CA PRO A 95 -10.11 -2.72 -7.61
C PRO A 95 -9.44 -2.47 -8.95
N ASP A 96 -8.57 -3.38 -9.37
CA ASP A 96 -7.96 -3.35 -10.71
C ASP A 96 -9.10 -3.23 -11.74
N PRO A 97 -9.04 -2.30 -12.73
CA PRO A 97 -10.05 -2.22 -13.79
C PRO A 97 -10.31 -3.58 -14.49
N ALA A 98 -9.37 -4.53 -14.44
CA ALA A 98 -9.59 -5.91 -14.88
C ALA A 98 -10.58 -6.69 -14.00
N GLU A 99 -10.57 -6.49 -12.68
CA GLU A 99 -11.47 -7.14 -11.71
C GLU A 99 -12.85 -6.45 -11.69
N ALA A 100 -12.88 -5.12 -11.82
CA ALA A 100 -14.12 -4.36 -12.01
C ALA A 100 -14.87 -4.74 -13.31
N ALA A 101 -14.14 -5.10 -14.37
CA ALA A 101 -14.72 -5.59 -15.61
C ALA A 101 -15.30 -7.01 -15.47
N SER A 102 -14.67 -7.90 -14.69
CA SER A 102 -15.23 -9.24 -14.42
C SER A 102 -16.47 -9.21 -13.52
N LEU A 103 -16.57 -8.24 -12.59
CA LEU A 103 -17.76 -8.06 -11.75
C LEU A 103 -18.95 -7.49 -12.54
N ALA A 104 -18.68 -6.71 -13.59
CA ALA A 104 -19.71 -6.20 -14.50
C ALA A 104 -20.26 -7.28 -15.44
N ASP A 105 -19.44 -8.25 -15.84
CA ASP A 105 -19.82 -9.38 -16.69
C ASP A 105 -20.81 -10.32 -15.97
N ASP A 106 -20.54 -10.64 -14.70
CA ASP A 106 -21.40 -11.51 -13.88
C ASP A 106 -22.79 -10.90 -13.62
N SER A 107 -22.84 -9.61 -13.30
CA SER A 107 -24.11 -8.87 -13.07
C SER A 107 -24.98 -8.70 -14.33
N SER A 108 -24.35 -8.73 -15.50
CA SER A 108 -25.05 -8.66 -16.80
C SER A 108 -25.72 -10.00 -17.14
N GLY A 109 -25.09 -11.12 -16.74
CA GLY A 109 -25.64 -12.46 -16.89
C GLY A 109 -26.94 -12.66 -16.11
N GLU A 110 -26.97 -12.27 -14.82
CA GLU A 110 -28.18 -12.37 -13.98
C GLU A 110 -29.35 -11.51 -14.51
N ALA A 111 -29.09 -10.30 -15.00
CA ALA A 111 -30.14 -9.45 -15.56
C ALA A 111 -30.73 -10.03 -16.85
N VAL A 112 -29.89 -10.64 -17.70
CA VAL A 112 -30.32 -11.32 -18.94
C VAL A 112 -31.05 -12.63 -18.64
N GLU A 113 -30.65 -13.36 -17.60
CA GLU A 113 -31.30 -14.60 -17.15
C GLU A 113 -32.67 -14.32 -16.50
N ALA A 114 -32.79 -13.27 -15.69
CA ALA A 114 -34.07 -12.82 -15.11
C ALA A 114 -35.07 -12.32 -16.17
N LEU A 115 -34.57 -11.73 -17.26
CA LEU A 115 -35.37 -11.37 -18.44
C LEU A 115 -35.70 -12.59 -19.34
N GLY A 116 -34.92 -13.67 -19.26
CA GLY A 116 -35.16 -14.94 -19.94
C GLY A 116 -36.24 -15.80 -19.29
N ASP A 117 -36.44 -15.68 -17.97
CA ASP A 117 -37.44 -16.46 -17.24
C ASP A 117 -38.88 -15.90 -17.36
N THR A 118 -39.04 -14.65 -17.81
CA THR A 118 -40.38 -14.03 -17.92
C THR A 118 -41.18 -14.50 -19.13
N GLY A 119 -40.59 -15.31 -20.02
CA GLY A 119 -41.23 -15.83 -21.24
C GLY A 119 -41.88 -17.21 -21.11
N GLN A 120 -41.58 -17.98 -20.06
CA GLN A 120 -42.11 -19.33 -19.93
C GLN A 120 -43.33 -19.33 -19.01
N GLY A 121 -44.47 -18.96 -19.60
CA GLY A 121 -45.76 -19.20 -19.00
C GLY A 121 -45.86 -20.67 -18.59
N ARG A 122 -45.80 -20.92 -17.28
CA ARG A 122 -46.14 -22.19 -16.66
C ARG A 122 -47.64 -22.40 -16.93
N VAL A 123 -47.96 -23.00 -18.07
CA VAL A 123 -49.29 -23.55 -18.36
C VAL A 123 -49.54 -24.57 -17.25
N PRO A 124 -50.59 -24.39 -16.42
CA PRO A 124 -50.96 -25.41 -15.45
C PRO A 124 -51.33 -26.67 -16.24
N ASP A 125 -50.53 -27.72 -16.11
CA ASP A 125 -50.89 -29.05 -16.59
C ASP A 125 -52.18 -29.48 -15.89
N ASP A 126 -53.30 -29.44 -16.61
CA ASP A 126 -54.57 -30.08 -16.25
C ASP A 126 -54.61 -31.56 -16.65
N THR A 127 -53.44 -32.16 -16.84
CA THR A 127 -53.30 -33.59 -17.12
C THR A 127 -53.46 -34.40 -15.82
N GLY A 128 -54.70 -34.72 -15.46
CA GLY A 128 -54.99 -35.88 -14.63
C GLY A 128 -56.14 -35.77 -13.64
N ALA A 129 -57.38 -35.57 -14.09
CA ALA A 129 -58.58 -35.97 -13.32
C ALA A 129 -59.87 -36.01 -14.18
N ALA A 130 -59.89 -36.77 -15.27
CA ALA A 130 -61.15 -37.11 -15.94
C ALA A 130 -61.07 -38.49 -16.61
N ASP A 131 -60.70 -39.51 -15.82
CA ASP A 131 -61.11 -40.88 -16.10
C ASP A 131 -62.36 -41.16 -15.29
N GLN A 132 -63.52 -41.19 -15.95
CA GLN A 132 -64.62 -42.13 -15.68
C GLN A 132 -65.51 -42.18 -16.94
N SER A 133 -64.95 -42.67 -18.04
CA SER A 133 -65.74 -43.29 -19.09
C SER A 133 -66.03 -44.74 -18.68
N THR A 134 -67.07 -44.95 -17.89
CA THR A 134 -67.75 -46.26 -17.83
C THR A 134 -69.24 -46.05 -18.04
N PHE A 135 -69.51 -45.68 -19.28
CA PHE A 135 -70.71 -46.11 -19.98
C PHE A 135 -70.85 -47.64 -19.87
N SER A 136 -71.92 -48.10 -19.23
CA SER A 136 -72.58 -49.37 -19.51
C SER A 136 -74.05 -49.13 -19.20
N GLY A 137 -74.88 -48.86 -20.22
CA GLY A 137 -75.68 -49.91 -20.83
C GLY A 137 -76.85 -50.24 -19.89
N GLY A 138 -78.05 -49.69 -20.07
CA GLY A 138 -78.91 -49.96 -21.21
C GLY A 138 -79.97 -50.98 -20.82
N SER A 139 -81.21 -50.73 -21.24
CA SER A 139 -82.26 -51.73 -21.45
C SER A 139 -82.89 -52.40 -20.22
N GLY A 140 -84.20 -52.13 -20.02
CA GLY A 140 -85.06 -53.06 -19.31
C GLY A 140 -86.39 -52.50 -18.86
N ARG A 141 -87.35 -52.46 -19.79
CA ARG A 141 -88.79 -52.79 -19.65
C ARG A 141 -89.53 -52.34 -18.38
#